data_AF-A0A1E4TAH5-F1
#
_entry.id   AF-A0A1E4TAH5-F1
#
_cell.length_a   1.000
_cell.length_b   1.000
_cell.length_c   1.000
_cell.angle_alpha   90.00
_cell.angle_beta   90.00
_cell.angle_gamma   90.00
#
_symmetry.space_group_name_H-M   'P 1'
#
loop_
_entity.id
_entity.type
_entity.pdbx_description
1 polymer ?
#
loop_
_entity_poly.entity_id
_entity_poly.type
_entity_poly.pdbx_seq_one_letter_code
_entity_poly.pdbx_strand_id
1 'polypeptide(L)' 'KWVKMFFVSGGLLGTGVVLLKYTTPNEEQMLAKMSPAMREEYLNTKDARLAANQELLRQIEVSAKSARPAWQMAEI' A
#
# COMPACT_ATOMS: atom_id res chain seq x y z
N LYS A 1 7.48 -20.22 -29.87
CA LYS A 1 6.05 -20.32 -29.48
C LYS A 1 5.73 -19.67 -28.12
N TRP A 2 6.67 -19.57 -27.17
CA TRP A 2 6.43 -18.97 -25.84
C TRP A 2 6.44 -17.42 -25.79
N VAL A 3 7.15 -16.76 -26.72
CA VAL A 3 7.23 -15.28 -26.77
C VAL A 3 5.85 -14.62 -26.94
N LYS A 4 4.99 -15.18 -27.80
CA LYS A 4 3.60 -14.70 -27.96
C LYS A 4 2.80 -14.81 -26.66
N MET A 5 3.01 -15.88 -25.88
CA MET A 5 2.29 -16.09 -24.62
C MET A 5 2.70 -15.08 -23.56
N PHE A 6 3.99 -14.78 -23.44
CA PHE A 6 4.48 -13.73 -22.55
C PHE A 6 4.01 -12.34 -22.97
N PHE A 7 3.95 -12.04 -24.27
CA PHE A 7 3.43 -10.77 -24.76
C PHE A 7 1.93 -10.59 -24.46
N VAL A 8 1.13 -11.64 -24.62
CA VAL A 8 -0.31 -11.60 -24.32
C VAL A 8 -0.55 -11.50 -22.82
N SER A 9 0.16 -12.28 -22.00
CA SER A 9 0.03 -12.24 -20.54
C SER A 9 0.54 -10.92 -19.95
N GLY A 10 1.72 -10.47 -20.39
CA GLY A 10 2.29 -9.18 -19.98
C GLY A 10 1.45 -8.00 -20.47
N GLY A 11 0.88 -8.10 -21.68
CA GLY A 11 -0.08 -7.12 -22.20
C GLY A 11 -1.33 -7.04 -21.35
N LEU A 12 -1.95 -8.17 -21.02
CA LEU A 12 -3.16 -8.21 -20.18
C LEU A 12 -2.91 -7.63 -18.78
N LEU A 13 -1.80 -8.02 -18.13
CA LEU A 13 -1.42 -7.49 -16.82
C LEU A 13 -1.08 -6.00 -16.90
N GLY A 14 -0.32 -5.58 -17.91
CA GLY A 14 0.03 -4.18 -18.14
C GLY A 14 -1.19 -3.32 -18.38
N THR A 15 -2.15 -3.78 -19.19
CA THR A 15 -3.43 -3.09 -19.40
C THR A 15 -4.21 -2.96 -18.10
N GLY A 16 -4.26 -4.02 -17.27
CA GLY A 16 -4.90 -3.95 -15.95
C GLY A 16 -4.28 -2.88 -15.05
N VAL A 17 -2.95 -2.81 -14.98
CA VAL A 17 -2.23 -1.80 -14.18
C VAL A 17 -2.46 -0.39 -14.72
N VAL A 18 -2.42 -0.20 -16.04
CA VAL A 18 -2.69 1.10 -16.66
C VAL A 18 -4.12 1.56 -16.38
N LEU A 19 -5.10 0.66 -16.49
CA LEU A 19 -6.49 0.97 -16.20
C LEU A 19 -6.67 1.35 -14.73
N LEU A 20 -6.04 0.61 -13.80
CA LEU A 20 -6.06 0.91 -12.37
C LEU A 20 -5.49 2.31 -12.07
N LYS A 21 -4.35 2.64 -12.69
CA LYS A 21 -3.69 3.95 -12.56
C LYS A 21 -4.54 5.09 -13.12
N TYR A 22 -5.36 4.82 -14.13
CA TYR A 22 -6.22 5.82 -14.75
C TYR A 22 -7.51 6.07 -13.97
N THR A 23 -8.14 5.02 -13.43
CA THR A 23 -9.42 5.13 -12.71
C THR A 23 -9.26 5.55 -11.26
N THR A 24 -8.10 5.30 -10.66
CA THR A 24 -7.82 5.62 -9.25
C THR A 24 -7.12 6.97 -9.14
N PRO A 25 -7.70 7.96 -8.44
CA PRO A 25 -7.05 9.26 -8.27
C PRO A 25 -5.78 9.14 -7.43
N ASN A 26 -4.76 9.91 -7.80
CA ASN A 26 -3.54 10.05 -7.00
C ASN A 26 -3.83 10.81 -5.69
N GLU A 27 -2.99 10.70 -4.65
CA GLU A 27 -3.24 11.30 -3.33
C GLU A 27 -3.57 12.80 -3.41
N GLU A 28 -2.84 13.57 -4.22
CA GLU A 28 -3.08 15.00 -4.42
C GLU A 28 -4.43 15.28 -5.09
N GLN A 29 -4.82 14.45 -6.06
CA GLN A 29 -6.12 14.55 -6.73
C GLN A 29 -7.26 14.11 -5.80
N MET A 30 -7.00 13.18 -4.87
CA MET A 30 -7.93 12.75 -3.85
C MET A 30 -8.13 13.87 -2.81
N LEU A 31 -7.05 14.48 -2.33
CA LEU A 31 -7.06 15.64 -1.43
C LEU A 31 -7.77 16.85 -2.04
N ALA A 32 -7.59 17.08 -3.35
CA ALA A 32 -8.27 18.16 -4.08
C ALA A 32 -9.78 17.92 -4.22
N LYS A 33 -10.22 16.66 -4.32
CA LYS A 33 -11.64 16.25 -4.37
C LYS A 33 -12.30 16.18 -2.98
N MET A 34 -11.53 16.14 -1.91
CA MET A 34 -12.04 16.16 -0.53
C MET A 34 -12.56 17.55 -0.13
N SER A 35 -13.62 17.57 0.67
CA SER A 35 -14.09 18.80 1.33
C SER A 35 -13.03 19.34 2.30
N PRO A 36 -12.98 20.66 2.55
CA PRO A 36 -11.95 21.27 3.40
C PRO A 36 -11.91 20.68 4.82
N ALA A 37 -13.06 20.30 5.39
CA ALA A 37 -13.14 19.64 6.69
C ALA A 37 -12.48 18.25 6.71
N MET A 38 -12.70 17.44 5.67
CA MET A 38 -12.09 16.10 5.56
C MET A 38 -10.58 16.18 5.34
N ARG A 39 -10.09 17.26 4.71
CA ARG A 39 -8.66 17.49 4.49
C ARG A 39 -7.93 17.73 5.81
N GLU A 40 -8.49 18.53 6.71
CA GLU A 40 -7.89 18.79 8.03
C GLU A 40 -7.86 17.53 8.89
N GLU A 41 -8.95 16.75 8.90
CA GLU A 41 -8.99 15.48 9.63
C GLU A 41 -7.96 14.47 9.08
N TYR A 42 -7.84 14.38 7.75
CA TYR A 42 -6.83 13.52 7.12
C TYR A 42 -5.40 13.97 7.48
N LEU A 43 -5.11 15.28 7.44
CA LEU A 43 -3.78 15.80 7.79
C LEU A 43 -3.46 15.57 9.27
N ASN A 44 -4.41 15.80 10.17
CA ASN A 44 -4.25 15.58 11.61
C ASN A 44 -4.03 14.11 11.96
N THR A 45 -4.64 13.19 11.20
CA THR A 45 -4.52 11.74 11.45
C THR A 45 -3.35 11.09 10.69
N LYS A 46 -2.84 11.72 9.63
CA LYS A 46 -1.75 11.19 8.80
C LYS A 46 -0.50 10.92 9.63
N ASP A 47 -0.09 11.87 10.47
CA ASP A 47 1.13 11.74 11.28
C ASP A 47 0.98 10.64 12.33
N ALA A 48 -0.18 10.54 12.98
CA ALA A 48 -0.48 9.46 13.92
C ALA A 48 -0.44 8.08 13.25
N ARG A 49 -0.97 7.97 12.02
CA ARG A 49 -0.92 6.72 11.23
C ARG A 49 0.49 6.37 10.79
N LEU A 50 1.30 7.35 10.40
CA LEU A 50 2.69 7.14 10.02
C LEU A 50 3.52 6.67 11.23
N ALA A 51 3.34 7.30 12.39
CA ALA A 51 4.00 6.90 13.63
C ALA A 51 3.61 5.46 14.05
N ALA A 52 2.31 5.13 13.98
CA ALA A 52 1.84 3.76 14.27
C ALA A 52 2.44 2.74 13.30
N ASN A 53 2.46 3.04 12.00
CA ASN A 53 3.06 2.15 10.99
C ASN A 53 4.57 1.97 11.19
N GLN A 54 5.30 3.02 11.57
CA GLN A 54 6.73 2.92 11.86
C GLN A 54 7.01 1.99 13.05
N GLU A 55 6.20 2.06 14.10
CA GLU A 55 6.35 1.16 15.25
C GLU A 55 6.01 -0.29 14.87
N LEU A 56 4.98 -0.51 14.05
CA LEU A 56 4.67 -1.84 13.52
C LEU A 56 5.83 -2.39 12.68
N LEU A 57 6.42 -1.57 11.80
CA LEU A 57 7.58 -1.97 11.01
C LEU A 57 8.78 -2.31 11.90
N ARG A 58 9.01 -1.56 12.97
CA ARG A 58 10.06 -1.85 13.95
C ARG A 58 9.82 -3.21 14.64
N GLN A 59 8.59 -3.51 15.03
CA GLN A 59 8.23 -4.81 15.62
C GLN A 59 8.40 -5.96 14.61
N ILE A 60 8.01 -5.74 13.35
CA ILE A 60 8.23 -6.70 12.26
C ILE A 60 9.72 -6.92 12.03
N GLU A 61 10.56 -5.88 12.07
CA GLU A 61 12.01 -6.02 11.90
C GLU A 61 12.64 -6.84 13.03
N VAL A 62 12.26 -6.56 14.29
CA VAL A 62 12.69 -7.34 15.46
C VAL A 62 12.21 -8.79 15.34
N SER A 63 10.97 -9.00 14.91
CA SER A 63 10.40 -10.34 14.74
C SER A 63 11.03 -11.10 13.57
N ALA A 64 11.37 -10.43 12.47
CA ALA A 64 12.03 -11.03 11.31
C ALA A 64 13.47 -11.46 11.62
N LYS A 65 14.14 -10.77 12.56
CA LYS A 65 15.45 -11.16 13.09
C LYS A 65 15.37 -12.28 14.14
N SER A 66 14.18 -12.57 14.66
CA SER A 66 13.94 -13.68 15.59
C SER A 66 13.87 -15.01 14.83
N ALA A 67 14.42 -16.07 15.43
CA ALA A 67 14.32 -17.43 14.89
C ALA A 67 12.90 -18.03 14.99
N ARG A 68 11.96 -17.32 15.62
CA ARG A 68 10.59 -17.77 15.80
C ARG A 68 9.73 -17.44 14.58
N PRO A 69 8.88 -18.37 14.13
CA PRO A 69 8.02 -18.15 12.99
C PRO A 69 6.93 -17.11 13.25
N ALA A 70 6.54 -16.38 12.20
CA ALA A 70 5.63 -15.22 12.29
C ALA A 70 4.28 -15.51 12.94
N TRP A 71 3.74 -16.73 12.80
CA TRP A 71 2.44 -17.11 13.37
C TRP A 71 2.46 -17.36 14.89
N GLN A 72 3.63 -17.44 15.53
CA GLN A 72 3.77 -17.59 16.99
C GLN A 72 3.97 -16.26 17.73
N MET A 73 4.04 -15.13 17.02
CA MET A 73 4.35 -13.81 17.60
C MET A 73 3.10 -12.94 17.82
N ALA A 74 1.91 -13.41 17.41
CA ALA A 74 0.65 -12.66 17.48
C ALA A 74 -0.14 -12.85 18.80
N GLU A 75 0.36 -13.64 19.75
CA GLU A 75 -0.31 -13.98 21.03
C GLU A 75 0.06 -13.03 22.20
N ILE A 76 0.49 -11.79 21.93
CA ILE A 76 0.79 -10.79 22.99
C ILE A 76 -0.40 -9.86 23.19
#